data_AF-W2R5U8-F1
#
_entry.id   AF-W2R5U8-F1
#
_cell.length_a   1.000
_cell.length_b   1.000
_cell.length_c   1.000
_cell.angle_alpha   90.00
_cell.angle_beta   90.00
_cell.angle_gamma   90.00
#
_symmetry.space_group_name_H-M   'P 1'
#
loop_
_entity.id
_entity.type
_entity.pdbx_description
1 polymer ?
#
loop_
_entity_poly.entity_id
_entity_poly.type
_entity_poly.pdbx_seq_one_letter_code
_entity_poly.pdbx_strand_id
1 'polypeptide(L)'
;MRRTRVQPSQPANDVWRTAVEYFRLIGHGLHLTNNQLGFVRDMVAPDVVFNSEYGPEAIMQHWCFMDWFGDVNVELKWEATDGESLVGSQLPA
;
A
#
# COMPACT_ATOMS: atom_id res chain seq x y z
N MET A 1 -15.36 -22.26 -22.73
CA MET A 1 -15.46 -21.36 -21.54
C MET A 1 -15.05 -19.97 -21.99
N ARG A 2 -15.99 -19.02 -22.15
CA ARG A 2 -15.68 -17.62 -22.49
C ARG A 2 -15.45 -16.87 -21.18
N ARG A 3 -14.22 -16.43 -20.92
CA ARG A 3 -13.91 -15.50 -19.82
C ARG A 3 -14.36 -14.12 -20.25
N THR A 4 -15.47 -13.64 -19.69
CA THR A 4 -15.86 -12.24 -19.79
C THR A 4 -14.85 -11.43 -18.98
N ARG A 5 -14.01 -10.63 -19.65
CA ARG A 5 -13.15 -9.65 -18.98
C ARG A 5 -14.07 -8.56 -18.45
N VAL A 6 -14.44 -8.65 -17.18
CA VAL A 6 -15.08 -7.55 -16.46
C VAL A 6 -14.08 -6.40 -16.51
N GLN A 7 -14.46 -5.29 -17.15
CA GLN A 7 -13.69 -4.06 -17.02
C GLN A 7 -13.80 -3.65 -15.56
N PRO A 8 -12.67 -3.49 -14.86
CA PRO A 8 -12.74 -3.27 -13.44
C PRO A 8 -13.37 -1.88 -13.20
N SER A 9 -14.17 -1.73 -12.14
CA SER A 9 -14.74 -0.43 -11.75
C SER A 9 -13.68 0.37 -11.00
N GLN A 10 -13.53 1.67 -11.30
CA GLN A 10 -12.60 2.51 -10.53
C GLN A 10 -12.88 2.36 -9.02
N PRO A 11 -11.83 2.25 -8.18
CA PRO A 11 -12.01 2.23 -6.73
C PRO A 11 -12.77 3.48 -6.27
N ALA A 12 -13.39 3.42 -5.09
CA ALA A 12 -13.87 4.64 -4.44
C ALA A 12 -12.75 5.70 -4.42
N ASN A 13 -13.10 6.95 -4.72
CA ASN A 13 -12.14 8.05 -4.93
C ASN A 13 -11.12 8.15 -3.78
N ASP A 14 -11.57 7.90 -2.56
CA ASP A 14 -10.76 8.02 -1.35
C ASP A 14 -9.77 6.86 -1.18
N VAL A 15 -10.14 5.63 -1.54
CA VAL A 15 -9.23 4.46 -1.52
C VAL A 15 -8.11 4.64 -2.54
N TRP A 16 -8.46 5.04 -3.77
CA TRP A 16 -7.45 5.30 -4.81
C TRP A 16 -6.52 6.46 -4.43
N ARG A 17 -7.08 7.57 -3.93
CA ARG A 17 -6.28 8.72 -3.48
C ARG A 17 -5.31 8.33 -2.36
N THR A 18 -5.80 7.55 -1.40
CA THR A 18 -5.00 7.07 -0.27
C THR A 18 -3.87 6.16 -0.75
N ALA A 19 -4.14 5.26 -1.70
CA ALA A 19 -3.11 4.43 -2.31
C ALA A 19 -2.07 5.26 -3.08
N VAL A 20 -2.49 6.20 -3.92
CA VAL A 20 -1.57 7.08 -4.66
C VAL A 20 -0.68 7.88 -3.70
N GLU A 21 -1.24 8.43 -2.62
CA GLU A 21 -0.46 9.16 -1.61
C GLU A 21 0.49 8.25 -0.84
N TYR A 22 0.08 7.02 -0.51
CA TYR A 22 0.97 6.02 0.07
C TYR A 22 2.18 5.75 -0.83
N PHE A 23 1.95 5.49 -2.13
CA PHE A 23 3.05 5.24 -3.07
C PHE A 23 3.96 6.46 -3.24
N ARG A 24 3.40 7.67 -3.29
CA ARG A 24 4.18 8.92 -3.39
C ARG A 24 5.06 9.16 -2.17
N LEU A 25 4.56 8.87 -0.97
CA LEU A 25 5.26 9.15 0.28
C LEU A 25 6.20 8.01 0.70
N ILE A 26 5.80 6.75 0.53
CA ILE A 26 6.46 5.57 1.09
C ILE A 26 7.06 4.66 0.01
N GLY A 27 6.68 4.81 -1.26
CA GLY A 27 7.11 3.90 -2.34
C GLY A 27 8.61 3.87 -2.61
N HIS A 28 9.36 4.85 -2.10
CA HIS A 28 10.83 4.90 -2.16
C HIS A 28 11.51 4.60 -0.81
N GLY A 29 10.80 3.99 0.12
CA GLY A 29 11.29 3.70 1.47
C GLY A 29 10.71 4.63 2.55
N LEU A 30 10.79 4.17 3.79
CA LEU A 30 10.37 4.91 4.96
C LEU A 30 11.57 5.63 5.59
N HIS A 31 11.71 6.92 5.29
CA HIS A 31 12.81 7.79 5.73
C HIS A 31 12.51 8.53 7.05
N LEU A 32 11.46 8.11 7.77
CA LEU A 32 11.04 8.64 9.06
C LEU A 32 10.79 10.17 9.09
N THR A 33 10.41 10.76 7.95
CA THR A 33 10.07 12.18 7.89
C THR A 33 8.70 12.46 8.51
N ASN A 34 8.50 13.63 9.12
CA ASN A 34 7.23 13.94 9.82
C ASN A 34 5.96 13.74 8.98
N ASN A 35 6.02 14.02 7.67
CA ASN A 35 4.91 13.78 6.75
C ASN A 35 4.64 12.28 6.53
N GLN A 36 5.68 11.43 6.43
CA GLN A 36 5.52 9.98 6.33
C GLN A 36 4.94 9.40 7.63
N LEU A 37 5.50 9.79 8.79
CA LEU A 37 5.02 9.30 10.09
C LEU A 37 3.56 9.70 10.35
N GLY A 38 3.20 10.96 10.08
CA GLY A 38 1.83 11.46 10.21
C GLY A 38 0.87 10.73 9.26
N PHE A 39 1.27 10.57 7.99
CA PHE A 39 0.46 9.85 7.01
C PHE A 39 0.14 8.41 7.43
N VAL A 40 1.13 7.65 7.92
CA VAL A 40 0.89 6.26 8.35
C VAL A 40 -0.05 6.19 9.55
N ARG A 41 0.10 7.10 10.53
CA ARG A 41 -0.80 7.16 11.69
C ARG A 41 -2.24 7.52 11.34
N ASP A 42 -2.43 8.38 10.33
CA ASP A 42 -3.76 8.77 9.88
C ASP A 42 -4.43 7.69 9.02
N MET A 43 -3.62 6.92 8.26
CA MET A 43 -4.10 5.92 7.30
C MET A 43 -4.37 4.56 7.95
N VAL A 44 -3.54 4.14 8.91
CA VAL A 44 -3.57 2.79 9.46
C VAL A 44 -4.43 2.77 10.72
N ALA A 45 -5.51 1.99 10.70
CA ALA A 45 -6.34 1.80 11.88
C ALA A 45 -5.59 1.02 12.98
N PRO A 46 -5.86 1.27 14.28
CA PRO A 46 -5.13 0.63 15.39
C PRO A 46 -5.26 -0.89 15.45
N ASP A 47 -6.29 -1.46 14.83
CA ASP A 47 -6.59 -2.89 14.79
C ASP A 47 -6.05 -3.61 13.55
N VAL A 48 -5.37 -2.90 12.64
CA VAL A 48 -4.68 -3.50 11.49
C VAL A 48 -3.53 -4.38 11.98
N VAL A 49 -3.51 -5.63 11.52
CA VAL A 49 -2.48 -6.62 11.87
C VAL A 49 -1.37 -6.63 10.84
N PHE A 50 -0.11 -6.60 11.30
CA PHE A 50 1.07 -6.79 10.47
C PHE A 50 2.12 -7.60 11.23
N ASN A 51 2.60 -8.71 10.65
CA ASN A 51 3.63 -9.58 11.24
C ASN A 51 3.38 -10.01 12.71
N SER A 52 2.11 -10.21 13.10
CA SER A 52 1.65 -10.54 14.48
C SER A 52 1.56 -9.36 15.46
N GLU A 53 1.83 -8.15 14.99
CA GLU A 53 1.67 -6.91 15.75
C GLU A 53 0.51 -6.07 15.19
N TYR A 54 0.17 -4.97 15.87
CA TYR A 54 -1.00 -4.15 15.56
C TYR A 54 -0.65 -2.67 15.39
N GLY A 55 -1.35 -2.02 14.47
CA GLY A 55 -1.40 -0.57 14.35
C GLY A 55 -0.23 0.07 13.60
N PRO A 56 -0.25 1.41 13.49
CA PRO A 56 0.69 2.16 12.67
C PRO A 56 2.15 2.00 13.11
N GLU A 57 2.41 1.98 14.42
CA GLU A 57 3.77 1.87 14.95
C GLU A 57 4.43 0.54 14.57
N ALA A 58 3.69 -0.58 14.60
CA ALA A 58 4.20 -1.88 14.20
C ALA A 58 4.60 -1.90 12.72
N ILE A 59 3.73 -1.39 11.85
CA ILE A 59 4.00 -1.29 10.42
C ILE A 59 5.26 -0.46 10.14
N MET A 60 5.38 0.70 10.79
CA MET A 60 6.52 1.60 10.62
C MET A 60 7.84 0.98 11.08
N GLN A 61 7.83 0.22 12.18
CA GLN A 61 9.02 -0.50 12.65
C GLN A 61 9.49 -1.54 11.65
N HIS A 62 8.60 -2.16 10.89
CA HIS A 62 8.97 -3.14 9.88
C HIS A 62 9.34 -2.52 8.53
N TRP A 63 8.77 -1.38 8.16
CA TRP A 63 9.07 -0.73 6.89
C TRP A 63 10.44 -0.06 6.83
N CYS A 64 11.12 0.16 7.97
CA CYS A 64 12.52 0.61 7.96
C CYS A 64 13.47 -0.43 7.33
N PHE A 65 13.04 -1.69 7.19
CA PHE A 65 13.79 -2.74 6.50
C PHE A 65 13.62 -2.69 4.97
N MET A 66 12.73 -1.84 4.42
CA MET A 66 12.58 -1.67 2.97
C MET A 66 13.90 -1.22 2.33
N ASP A 67 14.69 -0.39 3.02
CA ASP A 67 15.99 0.10 2.56
C ASP A 67 17.08 -0.99 2.49
N TRP A 68 16.83 -2.18 3.06
CA TRP A 68 17.76 -3.31 2.98
C TRP A 68 17.66 -4.05 1.65
N PHE A 69 16.53 -3.92 0.98
CA PHE A 69 16.37 -4.35 -0.39
C PHE A 69 16.89 -3.21 -1.27
N GLY A 70 17.51 -3.53 -2.42
CA GLY A 70 18.07 -2.51 -3.31
C GLY A 70 17.00 -1.60 -3.92
N ASP A 71 17.16 -1.20 -5.17
CA ASP A 71 16.12 -0.39 -5.82
C ASP A 71 14.84 -1.21 -6.03
N VAL A 72 13.86 -1.06 -5.13
CA VAL A 72 12.56 -1.75 -5.19
C VAL A 72 11.60 -0.87 -5.97
N ASN A 73 11.39 -1.21 -7.23
CA ASN A 73 10.34 -0.58 -8.03
C ASN A 73 8.99 -1.23 -7.72
N VAL A 74 8.06 -0.47 -7.14
CA VAL A 74 6.70 -0.94 -6.85
C VAL A 74 5.71 -0.30 -7.82
N GLU A 75 5.02 -1.12 -8.60
CA GLU A 75 3.98 -0.66 -9.53
C GLU A 75 2.60 -0.82 -8.87
N LEU A 76 1.86 0.29 -8.73
CA LEU A 76 0.46 0.23 -8.29
C LEU A 76 -0.42 -0.26 -9.45
N LYS A 77 -0.83 -1.53 -9.38
CA LYS A 77 -1.90 -2.07 -10.21
C LYS A 77 -3.19 -2.13 -9.43
N TRP A 78 -4.29 -1.97 -10.15
CA TRP A 78 -5.62 -2.20 -9.60
C TRP A 78 -6.25 -3.34 -10.39
N GLU A 79 -6.71 -4.33 -9.65
CA GLU A 79 -7.62 -5.36 -10.14
C GLU A 79 -8.90 -5.16 -9.35
N ALA A 80 -10.07 -5.14 -10.01
CA ALA A 80 -11.32 -4.95 -9.28
C ALA A 80 -11.51 -6.10 -8.29
N THR A 81 -11.41 -5.78 -7.00
CA THR A 81 -12.11 -6.52 -5.96
C THR A 81 -13.51 -5.93 -5.81
N ASP A 82 -14.18 -6.17 -4.67
CA ASP A 82 -15.42 -5.52 -4.23
C ASP A 82 -15.43 -3.96 -4.24
N GLY A 83 -14.31 -3.30 -4.55
CA GLY A 83 -14.19 -1.84 -4.57
C GLY A 83 -13.69 -1.23 -3.26
N GLU A 84 -13.46 -2.07 -2.24
CA GLU A 84 -12.96 -1.68 -0.91
C GLU A 84 -11.49 -2.09 -0.70
N SER A 85 -10.94 -2.95 -1.57
CA SER A 85 -9.58 -3.47 -1.47
C SER A 85 -8.74 -3.20 -2.74
N LEU A 86 -7.42 -3.15 -2.57
CA LEU A 86 -6.45 -3.04 -3.66
C LEU A 86 -5.42 -4.15 -3.55
N VAL A 87 -5.01 -4.71 -4.69
CA VAL A 87 -3.97 -5.75 -4.76
C VAL A 87 -2.79 -5.24 -5.58
N GLY A 88 -1.63 -5.10 -4.93
CA GLY A 88 -0.36 -4.84 -5.62
C GLY A 88 0.27 -6.14 -6.12
N SER A 89 0.89 -6.11 -7.30
CA SER A 89 1.62 -7.27 -7.86
C SER A 89 3.03 -6.86 -8.29
N GLN A 90 4.04 -7.57 -7.81
CA GLN A 90 5.42 -7.47 -8.31
C GLN A 90 5.54 -8.30 -9.59
N LEU A 91 6.06 -7.72 -10.69
CA LEU A 91 6.46 -8.51 -11.86
C LEU A 91 7.79 -9.21 -11.57
N PRO A 92 7.98 -10.47 -11.97
CA PRO A 92 9.31 -11.08 -11.95
C PRO A 92 10.24 -10.33 -12.90
N ALA A 93 11.51 -10.21 -12.50
CA ALA A 93 12.58 -9.59 -13.27
C ALA A 93 12.82 -10.26 -14.63
#